data_AF-A0A2M7ZQV0-F1
#
_entry.id   AF-A0A2M7ZQV0-F1
#
_cell.length_a   1.000
_cell.length_b   1.000
_cell.length_c   1.000
_cell.angle_alpha   90.00
_cell.angle_beta   90.00
_cell.angle_gamma   90.00
#
_symmetry.space_group_name_H-M   'P 1'
#
loop_
_entity.id
_entity.type
_entity.pdbx_description
1 polymer ?
#
loop_
_entity_poly.entity_id
_entity_poly.type
_entity_poly.pdbx_seq_one_letter_code
_entity_poly.pdbx_strand_id
1 'polypeptide(L)' 'MKKGLTVYRFFDDHEEKHYILSSFEHQQLEELLEQYKKKREKVFATAFIKFLHKHDPEAEEVTVKDFYI' A
#
# COMPACT_ATOMS: atom_id res chain seq x y z
N MET A 1 20.32 -6.68 9.30
CA MET A 1 19.99 -5.45 8.55
C MET A 1 18.62 -4.98 9.01
N LYS A 2 18.46 -3.74 9.49
CA LYS A 2 17.12 -3.16 9.66
C LYS A 2 16.54 -2.98 8.26
N LYS A 3 15.44 -3.67 7.93
CA LYS A 3 14.68 -3.38 6.71
C LYS A 3 14.23 -1.93 6.80
N GLY A 4 14.50 -1.14 5.76
CA GLY A 4 13.96 0.21 5.65
C GLY A 4 12.45 0.15 5.50
N LEU A 5 11.75 1.14 6.04
CA LEU A 5 10.32 1.30 5.80
C LEU A 5 10.12 2.07 4.49
N THR A 6 9.22 1.59 3.64
CA THR A 6 8.85 2.21 2.37
C THR A 6 7.47 2.85 2.51
N VAL A 7 7.35 4.09 2.04
CA VAL A 7 6.05 4.72 1.80
C VAL A 7 5.65 4.48 0.34
N TYR A 8 4.55 3.78 0.13
CA TYR A 8 4.03 3.41 -1.18
C TYR A 8 2.72 4.13 -1.46
N ARG A 9 2.60 4.76 -2.64
CA ARG A 9 1.42 5.50 -3.06
C ARG A 9 0.67 4.71 -4.12
N PHE A 10 -0.64 4.59 -3.99
CA PHE A 10 -1.51 4.05 -5.02
C PHE A 10 -2.84 4.81 -5.04
N PHE A 11 -3.61 4.60 -6.12
CA PHE A 11 -4.98 5.06 -6.25
C PHE A 11 -5.91 3.87 -6.16
N ASP A 12 -7.01 4.03 -5.43
CA ASP A 12 -8.08 3.05 -5.41
C ASP A 12 -9.08 3.32 -6.55
N ASP A 13 -10.14 2.51 -6.65
CA ASP A 13 -11.13 2.65 -7.72
C ASP A 13 -12.02 3.88 -7.61
N HIS A 14 -12.00 4.60 -6.48
CA HIS A 14 -12.65 5.89 -6.34
C HIS A 14 -11.73 7.05 -6.77
N GLU A 15 -10.57 6.74 -7.35
CA GLU A 15 -9.51 7.70 -7.67
C GLU A 15 -8.97 8.41 -6.42
N GLU A 16 -9.18 7.82 -5.23
CA GLU A 16 -8.65 8.34 -3.98
C GLU A 16 -7.18 7.94 -3.83
N LYS A 17 -6.35 8.90 -3.40
CA LYS A 17 -4.91 8.71 -3.22
C LYS A 17 -4.62 8.21 -1.81
N HIS A 18 -3.98 7.06 -1.72
CA HIS A 18 -3.61 6.44 -0.46
C HIS A 18 -2.10 6.26 -0.35
N TYR A 19 -1.59 6.27 0.89
CA TYR A 19 -0.20 5.95 1.18
C TYR A 19 -0.13 4.83 2.21
N ILE A 20 0.75 3.86 1.97
CA ILE A 20 0.99 2.73 2.85
C ILE A 20 2.44 2.74 3.29
N LEU A 21 2.67 2.63 4.60
CA LEU A 21 3.97 2.33 5.17
C LEU A 21 4.12 0.80 5.27
N SER A 22 5.23 0.26 4.79
CA SER A 22 5.49 -1.18 4.81
C SER A 22 6.98 -1.49 4.93
N SER A 23 7.30 -2.69 5.42
CA SER A 23 8.65 -3.25 5.42
C SER A 23 9.10 -3.81 4.07
N PHE A 24 8.21 -3.83 3.07
CA PHE A 24 8.51 -4.22 1.70
C PHE A 24 9.09 -3.08 0.87
N GLU A 25 9.88 -3.45 -0.13
CA GLU A 25 10.36 -2.51 -1.14
C GLU A 25 9.26 -2.19 -2.16
N HIS A 26 9.41 -1.07 -2.86
CA HIS A 26 8.41 -0.59 -3.82
C HIS A 26 8.00 -1.65 -4.85
N GLN A 27 8.96 -2.39 -5.42
CA GLN A 27 8.67 -3.44 -6.40
C GLN A 27 7.82 -4.58 -5.81
N GLN A 28 8.09 -4.97 -4.56
CA GLN A 28 7.33 -6.03 -3.89
C GLN A 28 5.89 -5.59 -3.63
N LEU A 29 5.68 -4.30 -3.32
CA LEU A 29 4.34 -3.72 -3.13
C LEU A 29 3.55 -3.64 -4.43
N GLU A 30 4.19 -3.29 -5.55
CA GLU A 30 3.59 -3.36 -6.89
C GLU A 30 3.16 -4.79 -7.25
N GLU A 31 4.04 -5.77 -7.04
CA GLU A 31 3.71 -7.18 -7.31
C GLU A 31 2.53 -7.68 -6.46
N LEU A 32 2.47 -7.28 -5.19
CA LEU A 32 1.36 -7.60 -4.29
C LEU A 32 0.06 -6.90 -4.71
N LEU A 33 0.13 -5.65 -5.16
CA LEU A 33 -1.03 -4.92 -5.69
C LEU A 33 -1.57 -5.59 -6.96
N GLU A 34 -0.71 -6.00 -7.89
CA GLU A 34 -1.11 -6.71 -9.10
C GLU A 34 -1.70 -8.09 -8.81
N GLN A 35 -1.14 -8.83 -7.83
CA GLN A 35 -1.73 -10.08 -7.36
C GLN A 35 -3.11 -9.88 -6.73
N TYR A 36 -3.29 -8.78 -6.00
CA TYR A 36 -4.55 -8.40 -5.39
C TYR A 36 -5.61 -8.07 -6.46
N LYS A 37 -5.24 -7.27 -7.47
CA LYS A 37 -6.09 -6.89 -8.62
C LYS A 37 -6.57 -8.10 -9.40
N LYS A 38 -5.69 -9.07 -9.71
CA LYS A 38 -6.06 -10.27 -10.48
C LYS A 38 -7.21 -11.09 -9.87
N LYS A 39 -7.46 -10.95 -8.57
CA LYS A 39 -8.49 -11.71 -7.84
C LYS A 39 -9.78 -10.92 -7.64
N ARG A 40 -9.87 -9.67 -8.09
CA ARG A 40 -10.95 -8.74 -7.75
C ARG A 40 -11.33 -7.85 -8.92
N GLU A 41 -12.61 -7.57 -9.05
CA GLU A 41 -13.12 -6.57 -9.98
C GLU A 41 -12.83 -5.14 -9.50
N LYS A 42 -12.65 -4.96 -8.17
CA LYS A 42 -12.41 -3.66 -7.54
C LYS A 42 -11.25 -3.60 -6.54
N VAL A 43 -10.57 -2.46 -6.51
CA VAL A 43 -9.52 -2.12 -5.53
C VAL A 43 -10.04 -1.05 -4.58
N PHE A 44 -10.14 -1.42 -3.30
CA PHE A 44 -10.38 -0.49 -2.19
C PHE A 44 -9.19 -0.51 -1.25
N ALA A 45 -8.75 0.67 -0.79
CA ALA A 45 -7.54 0.78 0.03
C ALA A 45 -7.59 -0.07 1.31
N THR A 46 -8.69 0.02 2.07
CA THR A 46 -8.89 -0.77 3.30
C THR A 46 -8.79 -2.28 3.07
N ALA A 47 -9.31 -2.76 1.93
CA ALA A 47 -9.27 -4.17 1.57
C ALA A 47 -7.87 -4.61 1.08
N PHE A 48 -7.13 -3.71 0.42
CA PHE A 48 -5.74 -3.96 0.04
C PHE A 48 -4.80 -3.98 1.25
N ILE A 49 -4.95 -3.06 2.20
CA ILE A 49 -4.19 -3.06 3.47
C ILE A 49 -4.42 -4.35 4.24
N LYS A 50 -5.69 -4.79 4.35
CA LYS A 50 -6.01 -6.08 5.00
C LYS A 50 -5.40 -7.29 4.27
N PHE A 51 -5.22 -7.19 2.94
CA PHE A 51 -4.49 -8.20 2.18
C PHE A 51 -2.99 -8.15 2.50
N LEU A 52 -2.40 -6.96 2.57
CA LEU A 52 -1.00 -6.75 2.91
C LEU A 52 -0.65 -7.27 4.31
N HIS A 53 -1.54 -7.14 5.30
CA HIS A 53 -1.34 -7.69 6.66
C HIS A 53 -1.05 -9.19 6.71
N LYS A 54 -1.42 -9.95 5.68
CA LYS A 54 -1.07 -11.38 5.56
C LYS A 54 0.42 -11.62 5.28
N HIS A 55 1.09 -10.60 4.75
CA HIS A 55 2.48 -10.63 4.30
C HIS A 55 3.38 -9.71 5.13
N ASP A 56 2.83 -8.58 5.59
CA ASP A 56 3.47 -7.57 6.43
C ASP A 56 2.48 -7.09 7.51
N PRO A 57 2.49 -7.71 8.71
CA PRO A 57 1.55 -7.38 9.79
C PRO A 57 1.62 -5.92 10.28
N GLU A 58 2.76 -5.27 10.09
CA GLU A 58 3.02 -3.89 10.50
C GLU A 58 2.67 -2.88 9.40
N ALA A 59 2.17 -3.33 8.24
CA ALA A 59 1.77 -2.41 7.17
C ALA A 59 0.62 -1.53 7.64
N GLU A 60 0.67 -0.23 7.37
CA GLU A 60 -0.38 0.70 7.80
C GLU A 60 -0.64 1.78 6.76
N GLU A 61 -1.87 2.27 6.72
CA GLU A 61 -2.18 3.48 5.97
C GLU A 61 -1.64 4.70 6.71
N VAL A 62 -0.94 5.58 6.00
CA VAL A 62 -0.38 6.81 6.57
C VAL A 62 -0.87 8.02 5.80
N THR A 63 -0.97 9.15 6.49
CA THR A 63 -1.22 10.43 5.83
C THR A 63 0.11 11.12 5.57
N VAL A 64 0.44 11.36 4.30
CA VAL A 64 1.57 12.21 3.92
C VAL A 64 1.09 13.65 3.83
N LYS A 65 1.67 14.53 4.65
CA LYS A 65 1.43 15.97 4.59
C LYS A 65 2.61 16.63 3.86
N ASP A 66 2.33 17.28 2.74
CA ASP A 66 3.30 18.15 2.10
C ASP A 66 3.36 19.46 2.90
N PHE A 67 4.53 19.78 3.46
CA PHE A 67 4.75 21.00 4.25
C PHE A 67 5.24 22.19 3.41
N TYR A 68 5.15 22.13 2.09
CA TYR A 68 5.53 23.24 1.23
C TYR A 68 4.37 24.24 1.14
N ILE A 69 4.50 25.33 1.90
CA ILE A 69 3.70 26.57 1.82
C ILE A 69 4.49 27.59 1.01
#